data_AF-A0A7V1RHH1-F1
#
_entry.id   AF-A0A7V1RHH1-F1
#
_cell.length_a   1.000
_cell.length_b   1.000
_cell.length_c   1.000
_cell.angle_alpha   90.00
_cell.angle_beta   90.00
_cell.angle_gamma   90.00
#
_symmetry.space_group_name_H-M   'P 1'
#
loop_
_entity.id
_entity.type
_entity.pdbx_description
1 polymer ?
#
loop_
_entity_poly.entity_id
_entity_poly.type
_entity_poly.pdbx_seq_one_letter_code
_entity_poly.pdbx_strand_id
1 'polypeptide(L)'
;MTHVSALNCPSCGGPVELASRFVRTVVCAYCGSTLAVEDDRLDPTGKTAKLAQTPTRFFLGARCTLRGRHCQILGRVRFADDESCWDEWYLQFDDGGAAWLEEEEGEYILSHKQALTGAVPGFDQVRVGQTLSINGQPFFVTERCRARIAGAEGQLFYRAVPGRPVLFVDGNLGGRVASIEYGEDEIELTVGEPIGRSEITVEGA
;
A
#
# COMPACT_ATOMS: atom_id res chain seq x y z
N MET A 1 -16.30 -14.36 13.20
CA MET A 1 -15.60 -15.62 12.89
C MET A 1 -14.75 -15.39 11.66
N THR A 2 -13.47 -15.10 11.86
CA THR A 2 -12.50 -14.93 10.77
C THR A 2 -12.17 -16.32 10.26
N HIS A 3 -12.51 -16.62 9.01
CA HIS A 3 -12.14 -17.90 8.40
C HIS A 3 -10.64 -17.84 8.10
N VAL A 4 -9.83 -18.50 8.92
CA VAL A 4 -8.39 -18.63 8.71
C VAL A 4 -8.17 -19.88 7.86
N SER A 5 -7.92 -19.71 6.57
CA SER A 5 -7.44 -20.80 5.72
C SER A 5 -5.93 -20.93 5.93
N ALA A 6 -5.51 -22.02 6.58
CA ALA A 6 -4.10 -22.36 6.73
C ALA A 6 -3.61 -23.04 5.45
N LEU A 7 -2.70 -22.38 4.74
CA LEU A 7 -2.09 -22.86 3.51
C LEU A 7 -0.60 -23.11 3.75
N ASN A 8 0.05 -23.86 2.87
CA ASN A 8 1.50 -24.02 2.89
C ASN A 8 2.12 -23.27 1.72
N CYS A 9 3.24 -22.60 1.96
CA CYS A 9 4.01 -21.95 0.91
C CYS A 9 4.51 -23.01 -0.09
N PRO A 10 4.15 -22.91 -1.38
CA PRO A 10 4.57 -23.87 -2.40
C PRO A 10 6.08 -23.85 -2.66
N SER A 11 6.76 -22.78 -2.27
CA SER A 11 8.21 -22.61 -2.48
C SER A 11 9.07 -23.24 -1.39
N CYS A 12 8.60 -23.37 -0.15
CA CYS A 12 9.41 -23.88 0.97
C CYS A 12 8.67 -24.79 1.97
N GLY A 13 7.36 -24.99 1.80
CA GLY A 13 6.53 -25.79 2.70
C GLY A 13 6.17 -25.12 4.04
N GLY A 14 6.62 -23.89 4.29
CA GLY A 14 6.31 -23.16 5.52
C GLY A 14 4.83 -22.79 5.62
N PRO A 15 4.25 -22.74 6.84
CA PRO A 15 2.84 -22.40 7.02
C PRO A 15 2.56 -20.93 6.66
N VAL A 16 1.36 -20.68 6.15
CA VAL A 16 0.84 -19.36 5.78
C VAL A 16 -0.59 -19.25 6.31
N GLU A 17 -0.78 -18.32 7.24
CA GLU A 17 -2.10 -17.98 7.80
C GLU A 17 -2.59 -16.66 7.21
N LEU A 18 -3.72 -16.70 6.51
CA LEU A 18 -4.33 -15.49 5.95
C LEU A 18 -5.08 -14.72 7.03
N ALA A 19 -4.76 -13.43 7.17
CA ALA A 19 -5.42 -12.52 8.12
C ALA A 19 -6.88 -12.27 7.74
N SER A 20 -7.22 -12.37 6.45
CA SER A 20 -8.60 -12.32 5.97
C SER A 20 -8.73 -12.94 4.57
N ARG A 21 -9.99 -13.18 4.14
CA ARG A 21 -10.30 -13.65 2.77
C ARG A 21 -10.03 -12.62 1.66
N PHE A 22 -9.74 -11.36 2.03
CA PHE A 22 -9.51 -10.28 1.07
C PHE A 22 -8.03 -10.09 0.76
N VAL A 23 -7.14 -10.83 1.42
CA VAL A 23 -5.72 -10.82 1.12
C VAL A 23 -5.52 -11.35 -0.29
N ARG A 24 -4.74 -10.62 -1.09
CA ARG A 24 -4.39 -10.94 -2.49
C ARG A 24 -2.91 -11.25 -2.67
N THR A 25 -2.06 -10.76 -1.79
CA THR A 25 -0.64 -11.07 -1.76
C THR A 25 -0.19 -11.42 -0.36
N VAL A 26 0.63 -12.45 -0.23
CA VAL A 26 1.37 -12.78 1.00
C VAL A 26 2.83 -12.99 0.69
N VAL A 27 3.69 -12.39 1.51
CA VAL A 27 5.14 -12.64 1.48
C VAL A 27 5.46 -13.66 2.56
N CYS A 28 5.96 -14.83 2.16
CA CYS A 28 6.24 -15.92 3.08
C CYS A 28 7.32 -15.50 4.09
N ALA A 29 6.99 -15.53 5.39
CA ALA A 29 7.92 -15.17 6.47
C ALA A 29 9.16 -16.08 6.56
N TYR A 30 9.11 -17.28 5.98
CA TYR A 30 10.20 -18.27 6.05
C TYR A 30 11.20 -18.14 4.90
N CYS A 31 10.73 -17.90 3.67
CA CYS A 31 11.58 -17.91 2.48
C CYS A 31 11.54 -16.62 1.64
N GLY A 32 10.70 -15.65 2.01
CA GLY A 32 10.56 -14.37 1.29
C GLY A 32 9.90 -14.46 -0.09
N SER A 33 9.29 -15.61 -0.43
CA SER A 33 8.55 -15.73 -1.70
C SER A 33 7.27 -14.89 -1.63
N THR A 34 7.03 -14.11 -2.69
CA THR A 34 5.76 -13.41 -2.88
C THR A 34 4.77 -14.37 -3.53
N LEU A 35 3.62 -14.52 -2.87
CA LEU A 35 2.58 -15.47 -3.22
C LEU A 35 1.31 -14.68 -3.55
N ALA A 36 0.75 -14.87 -4.73
CA ALA A 36 -0.62 -14.46 -5.01
C ALA A 36 -1.59 -15.42 -4.31
N VAL A 37 -2.66 -14.86 -3.77
CA VAL A 37 -3.75 -15.61 -3.14
C VAL A 37 -4.91 -15.68 -4.12
N GLU A 38 -5.20 -16.89 -4.60
CA GLU A 38 -6.29 -17.19 -5.51
C GLU A 38 -7.20 -18.25 -4.88
N ASP A 39 -8.39 -17.81 -4.45
CA ASP A 39 -9.35 -18.61 -3.70
C ASP A 39 -8.69 -19.34 -2.51
N ASP A 40 -8.38 -20.62 -2.65
CA ASP A 40 -7.77 -21.48 -1.64
C ASP A 40 -6.36 -21.94 -2.02
N ARG A 41 -5.66 -21.19 -2.88
CA ARG A 41 -4.33 -21.54 -3.39
C ARG A 41 -3.36 -20.36 -3.28
N LEU A 42 -2.09 -20.72 -3.10
CA LEU A 42 -0.95 -19.81 -3.16
C LEU A 42 -0.17 -20.10 -4.43
N ASP A 43 0.02 -19.08 -5.27
CA ASP A 43 0.85 -19.15 -6.49
C ASP A 43 2.10 -18.28 -6.32
N PRO A 44 3.32 -18.83 -6.47
CA PRO A 44 4.54 -18.02 -6.42
C PRO A 44 4.62 -17.08 -7.63
N THR A 45 4.38 -15.79 -7.39
CA THR A 45 4.47 -14.76 -8.44
C THR A 45 5.85 -14.15 -8.57
N GLY A 46 6.76 -14.48 -7.64
CA GLY A 46 8.15 -14.01 -7.67
C GLY A 46 8.86 -14.24 -6.34
N LYS A 47 10.19 -14.09 -6.35
CA LYS A 47 10.97 -13.96 -5.13
C LYS A 47 11.24 -12.49 -4.86
N THR A 48 10.86 -12.02 -3.68
CA THR A 48 11.27 -10.68 -3.23
C THR A 48 12.68 -10.78 -2.67
N ALA A 49 13.56 -9.90 -3.11
CA ALA A 49 14.79 -9.66 -2.35
C ALA A 49 14.40 -9.06 -0.99
N LYS A 50 15.13 -9.42 0.07
CA LYS A 50 14.93 -8.78 1.37
C LYS A 50 15.07 -7.27 1.19
N LEU A 51 14.03 -6.52 1.55
CA LEU A 51 14.07 -5.06 1.47
C LEU A 51 15.24 -4.55 2.33
N ALA A 52 16.01 -3.61 1.79
CA ALA A 52 17.04 -2.95 2.57
C ALA A 52 16.36 -2.25 3.75
N GLN A 53 16.88 -2.43 4.97
CA GLN A 53 16.28 -1.77 6.12
C GLN A 53 16.60 -0.27 6.05
N THR A 54 15.57 0.54 5.90
CA THR A 54 15.60 1.98 6.17
C THR A 54 15.29 2.19 7.65
N PRO A 55 15.80 3.26 8.29
CA PRO A 55 15.40 3.61 9.64
C PRO A 55 13.88 3.87 9.69
N THR A 56 13.15 2.92 10.25
CA THR A 56 11.69 3.01 10.45
C THR A 56 11.36 2.44 11.82
N ARG A 57 10.28 2.95 12.42
CA ARG A 57 9.70 2.44 13.67
C ARG A 57 8.57 1.43 13.44
N PHE A 58 8.17 1.26 12.19
CA PHE A 58 7.09 0.38 11.80
C PHE A 58 7.62 -1.01 11.47
N PHE A 59 6.85 -2.03 11.81
CA PHE A 59 7.16 -3.42 11.53
C PHE A 59 5.87 -4.22 11.43
N LEU A 60 5.93 -5.35 10.72
CA LEU A 60 4.76 -6.20 10.53
C LEU A 60 4.25 -6.76 11.85
N GLY A 61 2.92 -6.79 11.98
CA GLY A 61 2.23 -7.26 13.16
C GLY A 61 2.18 -6.25 14.30
N ALA A 62 2.87 -5.11 14.19
CA ALA A 62 2.85 -4.07 15.22
C ALA A 62 1.42 -3.59 15.48
N ARG A 63 1.07 -3.46 16.75
CA ARG A 63 -0.15 -2.75 17.17
C ARG A 63 0.13 -1.27 17.25
N CYS A 64 -0.82 -0.49 16.78
CA CYS A 64 -0.69 0.95 16.72
C CYS A 64 -1.95 1.63 17.26
N THR A 65 -1.77 2.82 17.81
CA THR A 65 -2.86 3.74 18.12
C THR A 65 -2.67 5.00 17.30
N LEU A 66 -3.61 5.27 16.39
CA LEU A 66 -3.62 6.43 15.50
C LEU A 66 -4.83 7.28 15.84
N ARG A 67 -4.60 8.49 16.38
CA ARG A 67 -5.67 9.43 16.78
C ARG A 67 -6.76 8.77 17.66
N GLY A 68 -6.33 7.88 18.57
CA GLY A 68 -7.21 7.15 19.49
C GLY A 68 -7.89 5.90 18.89
N ARG A 69 -7.66 5.58 17.61
CA ARG A 69 -8.15 4.35 16.97
C ARG A 69 -7.05 3.28 16.97
N HIS A 70 -7.40 2.07 17.37
CA HIS A 70 -6.49 0.92 17.38
C HIS A 70 -6.42 0.29 15.99
N CYS A 71 -5.20 -0.07 15.59
CA CYS A 71 -4.93 -0.74 14.32
C CYS A 71 -3.72 -1.67 14.43
N GLN A 72 -3.55 -2.52 13.41
CA GLN A 72 -2.40 -3.39 13.23
C GLN A 72 -1.79 -3.18 11.84
N ILE A 73 -0.46 -3.20 11.77
CA ILE A 73 0.27 -3.18 10.50
C ILE A 73 0.30 -4.60 9.94
N LEU A 74 -0.36 -4.85 8.81
CA LEU A 74 -0.44 -6.19 8.21
C LEU A 74 0.51 -6.38 7.03
N GLY A 75 0.88 -5.30 6.35
CA GLY A 75 1.71 -5.36 5.16
C GLY A 75 2.53 -4.11 4.97
N ARG A 76 3.57 -4.24 4.14
CA ARG A 76 4.43 -3.16 3.68
C ARG A 76 4.70 -3.36 2.20
N VAL A 77 4.66 -2.28 1.43
CA VAL A 77 5.17 -2.25 0.06
C VAL A 77 6.21 -1.17 -0.04
N ARG A 78 7.34 -1.48 -0.67
CA ARG A 78 8.32 -0.48 -1.05
C ARG A 78 8.19 -0.19 -2.51
N PHE A 79 8.08 1.08 -2.82
CA PHE A 79 8.20 1.60 -4.17
C PHE A 79 9.57 2.24 -4.35
N ALA A 80 10.01 2.29 -5.59
CA ALA A 80 11.20 3.03 -5.98
C ALA A 80 11.05 3.51 -7.41
N ASP A 81 11.54 4.71 -7.67
CA ASP A 81 11.80 5.18 -9.02
C ASP A 81 13.32 5.17 -9.28
N ASP A 82 13.82 6.13 -10.05
CA ASP A 82 15.24 6.29 -10.34
C ASP A 82 15.97 7.19 -9.32
N GLU A 83 15.23 7.95 -8.51
CA GLU A 83 15.73 8.99 -7.61
C GLU A 83 15.49 8.68 -6.13
N SER A 84 14.33 8.12 -5.77
CA SER A 84 13.91 7.88 -4.39
C SER A 84 13.31 6.48 -4.16
N CYS A 85 13.05 6.18 -2.89
CA CYS A 85 12.21 5.07 -2.49
C CYS A 85 11.42 5.42 -1.23
N TRP A 86 10.18 4.96 -1.18
CA TRP A 86 9.29 5.16 -0.04
C TRP A 86 8.61 3.85 0.34
N ASP A 87 8.15 3.78 1.58
CA ASP A 87 7.40 2.65 2.09
C ASP A 87 5.93 3.03 2.30
N GLU A 88 5.03 2.17 1.88
CA GLU A 88 3.63 2.24 2.26
C GLU A 88 3.27 1.07 3.17
N TRP A 89 2.77 1.41 4.35
CA TRP A 89 2.34 0.47 5.37
C TRP A 89 0.82 0.30 5.31
N TYR A 90 0.35 -0.94 5.25
CA TYR A 90 -1.09 -1.23 5.32
C TYR A 90 -1.55 -1.36 6.77
N LEU A 91 -2.44 -0.46 7.18
CA LEU A 91 -3.01 -0.41 8.52
C LEU A 91 -4.45 -0.96 8.48
N GLN A 92 -4.71 -2.00 9.27
CA GLN A 92 -6.05 -2.52 9.51
C GLN A 92 -6.54 -2.04 10.88
N PHE A 93 -7.64 -1.31 10.92
CA PHE A 93 -8.28 -0.87 12.16
C PHE A 93 -9.20 -1.94 12.74
N ASP A 94 -9.33 -1.93 14.06
CA ASP A 94 -10.20 -2.85 14.81
C ASP A 94 -11.70 -2.67 14.47
N ASP A 95 -12.07 -1.49 13.98
CA ASP A 95 -13.42 -1.17 13.48
C ASP A 95 -13.69 -1.70 12.06
N GLY A 96 -12.71 -2.38 11.45
CA GLY A 96 -12.79 -2.93 10.10
C GLY A 96 -12.34 -1.95 9.01
N GLY A 97 -12.10 -0.68 9.32
CA GLY A 97 -11.53 0.28 8.38
C GLY A 97 -10.06 -0.02 8.04
N ALA A 98 -9.58 0.58 6.96
CA ALA A 98 -8.19 0.44 6.54
C ALA A 98 -7.61 1.79 6.07
N ALA A 99 -6.29 1.91 6.15
CA ALA A 99 -5.53 3.04 5.64
C ALA A 99 -4.18 2.57 5.10
N TRP A 100 -3.60 3.40 4.24
CA TRP A 100 -2.20 3.34 3.89
C TRP A 100 -1.46 4.46 4.62
N LEU A 101 -0.32 4.12 5.19
CA LEU A 101 0.59 5.09 5.76
C LEU A 101 1.85 5.09 4.91
N GLU A 102 2.01 6.14 4.13
CA GLU A 102 3.23 6.41 3.40
C GLU A 102 4.30 6.94 4.36
N GLU A 103 5.53 6.46 4.23
CA GLU A 103 6.72 6.90 4.93
C GLU A 103 7.82 7.20 3.89
N GLU A 104 8.12 8.47 3.72
CA GLU A 104 9.20 8.97 2.87
C GLU A 104 10.00 10.02 3.64
N GLU A 105 11.31 9.83 3.75
CA GLU A 105 12.24 10.77 4.41
C GLU A 105 11.83 11.25 5.83
N GLY A 106 11.00 10.49 6.54
CA GLY A 106 10.51 10.81 7.88
C GLY A 106 9.24 11.65 7.92
N GLU A 107 8.69 11.99 6.75
CA GLU A 107 7.34 12.52 6.57
C GLU A 107 6.34 11.36 6.43
N TYR A 108 5.09 11.64 6.80
CA TYR A 108 4.03 10.64 6.85
C TYR A 108 2.74 11.15 6.24
N ILE A 109 2.20 10.42 5.27
CA ILE A 109 0.88 10.69 4.69
C ILE A 109 -0.03 9.51 5.02
N LEU A 110 -1.11 9.79 5.75
CA LEU A 110 -2.16 8.81 5.99
C LEU A 110 -3.23 8.95 4.92
N SER A 111 -3.42 7.94 4.09
CA SER A 111 -4.36 7.95 2.98
C SER A 111 -5.40 6.85 3.07
N HIS A 112 -6.58 7.12 2.51
CA HIS A 112 -7.69 6.18 2.42
C HIS A 112 -8.16 6.09 0.97
N LYS A 113 -8.48 4.87 0.52
CA LYS A 113 -9.14 4.66 -0.78
C LYS A 113 -10.49 5.37 -0.76
N GLN A 114 -10.76 6.13 -1.82
CA GLN A 114 -12.06 6.74 -2.07
C GLN A 114 -12.65 6.18 -3.36
N ALA A 115 -13.99 6.23 -3.45
CA ALA A 115 -14.66 5.90 -4.70
C ALA A 115 -14.25 6.90 -5.77
N LEU A 116 -13.66 6.41 -6.86
CA LEU A 116 -13.42 7.20 -8.05
C LEU A 116 -14.69 7.16 -8.91
N THR A 117 -15.28 8.33 -9.15
CA THR A 117 -16.49 8.50 -9.93
C THR A 117 -16.20 9.29 -11.20
N GLY A 118 -16.65 8.76 -12.32
CA GLY A 118 -16.37 9.34 -13.64
C GLY A 118 -15.02 8.89 -14.20
N ALA A 119 -14.74 9.37 -15.42
CA ALA A 119 -13.51 9.05 -16.12
C ALA A 119 -12.38 10.00 -15.71
N VAL A 120 -11.18 9.45 -15.56
CA VAL A 120 -9.94 10.21 -15.39
C VAL A 120 -9.15 10.12 -16.70
N PRO A 121 -8.45 11.19 -17.14
CA PRO A 121 -7.56 11.10 -18.28
C PRO A 121 -6.53 9.99 -18.10
N GLY A 122 -6.10 9.36 -19.20
CA GLY A 122 -5.03 8.37 -19.11
C GLY A 122 -3.72 9.00 -18.63
N PHE A 123 -2.86 8.22 -17.99
CA PHE A 123 -1.59 8.68 -17.41
C PHE A 123 -0.75 9.58 -18.34
N ASP A 124 -0.65 9.23 -19.63
CA ASP A 124 0.13 10.00 -20.61
C ASP A 124 -0.53 11.31 -21.06
N GLN A 125 -1.79 11.53 -20.72
CA GLN A 125 -2.54 12.76 -21.00
C GLN A 125 -2.43 13.77 -19.86
N VAL A 126 -2.00 13.34 -18.67
CA VAL A 126 -1.87 14.19 -17.49
C VAL A 126 -0.53 14.92 -17.49
N ARG A 127 -0.53 16.20 -17.10
CA ARG A 127 0.66 17.03 -16.97
C ARG A 127 0.74 17.67 -15.58
N VAL A 128 1.95 17.80 -15.05
CA VAL A 128 2.21 18.58 -13.83
C VAL A 128 1.79 20.04 -14.05
N GLY A 129 1.16 20.64 -13.03
CA GLY A 129 0.61 22.00 -13.08
C GLY A 129 -0.76 22.11 -13.74
N GLN A 130 -1.32 21.01 -14.24
CA GLN A 130 -2.69 20.97 -14.76
C GLN A 130 -3.71 20.83 -13.60
N THR A 131 -4.90 21.40 -13.78
CA THR A 131 -6.05 21.08 -12.92
C THR A 131 -7.00 20.12 -13.64
N LEU A 132 -7.25 18.97 -13.03
CA LEU A 132 -8.27 18.00 -13.45
C LEU A 132 -9.56 18.19 -12.63
N SER A 133 -10.67 17.64 -13.12
CA SER A 133 -11.88 17.49 -12.30
C SER A 133 -11.99 16.03 -11.88
N ILE A 134 -11.85 15.76 -10.58
CA ILE A 134 -11.94 14.41 -9.99
C ILE A 134 -13.10 14.43 -9.00
N ASN A 135 -14.10 13.58 -9.19
CA ASN A 135 -15.33 13.57 -8.39
C ASN A 135 -16.01 14.96 -8.30
N GLY A 136 -15.90 15.78 -9.35
CA GLY A 136 -16.44 17.14 -9.38
C GLY A 136 -15.63 18.18 -8.59
N GLN A 137 -14.49 17.81 -8.01
CA GLN A 137 -13.59 18.71 -7.29
C GLN A 137 -12.34 19.03 -8.13
N PRO A 138 -11.74 20.23 -7.97
CA PRO A 138 -10.50 20.57 -8.64
C PRO A 138 -9.34 19.77 -8.02
N PHE A 139 -8.66 19.01 -8.86
CA PHE A 139 -7.44 18.28 -8.54
C PHE A 139 -6.27 18.97 -9.23
N PHE A 140 -5.42 19.67 -8.48
CA PHE A 140 -4.23 20.31 -9.03
C PHE A 140 -3.06 19.33 -9.00
N VAL A 141 -2.58 18.93 -10.18
CA VAL A 141 -1.50 17.94 -10.35
C VAL A 141 -0.17 18.55 -9.91
N THR A 142 0.45 17.96 -8.89
CA THR A 142 1.77 18.33 -8.40
C THR A 142 2.85 17.38 -8.90
N GLU A 143 2.49 16.13 -9.17
CA GLU A 143 3.44 15.11 -9.56
C GLU A 143 2.85 14.15 -10.58
N ARG A 144 3.73 13.59 -11.42
CA ARG A 144 3.41 12.47 -12.29
C ARG A 144 4.61 11.54 -12.30
N CYS A 145 4.48 10.38 -11.66
CA CYS A 145 5.60 9.49 -11.41
C CYS A 145 5.43 8.15 -12.13
N ARG A 146 6.57 7.57 -12.52
CA ARG A 146 6.70 6.18 -12.96
C ARG A 146 7.65 5.47 -12.01
N ALA A 147 7.12 4.61 -11.17
CA ALA A 147 7.86 3.84 -10.20
C ALA A 147 7.74 2.34 -10.48
N ARG A 148 8.27 1.54 -9.57
CA ARG A 148 8.06 0.10 -9.52
C ARG A 148 7.92 -0.37 -8.09
N ILE A 149 7.26 -1.51 -7.89
CA ILE A 149 7.32 -2.22 -6.62
C ILE A 149 8.72 -2.80 -6.46
N ALA A 150 9.52 -2.23 -5.56
CA ALA A 150 10.85 -2.76 -5.23
C ALA A 150 10.75 -4.03 -4.38
N GLY A 151 9.71 -4.13 -3.57
CA GLY A 151 9.39 -5.35 -2.82
C GLY A 151 8.23 -5.16 -1.87
N ALA A 152 7.88 -6.22 -1.17
CA ALA A 152 6.76 -6.24 -0.24
C ALA A 152 7.08 -7.16 0.95
N GLU A 153 6.39 -6.95 2.07
CA GLU A 153 6.41 -7.80 3.24
C GLU A 153 4.97 -7.96 3.80
N GLY A 154 4.67 -9.09 4.42
CA GLY A 154 3.39 -9.31 5.11
C GLY A 154 2.24 -9.68 4.17
N GLN A 155 1.04 -9.19 4.49
CA GLN A 155 -0.21 -9.51 3.79
C GLN A 155 -0.84 -8.24 3.23
N LEU A 156 -1.21 -8.27 1.95
CA LEU A 156 -1.69 -7.11 1.20
C LEU A 156 -2.97 -7.46 0.45
N PHE A 157 -3.82 -6.46 0.24
CA PHE A 157 -5.16 -6.60 -0.32
C PHE A 157 -5.21 -6.36 -1.84
N TYR A 158 -4.04 -6.09 -2.43
CA TYR A 158 -3.84 -6.05 -3.87
C TYR A 158 -2.64 -6.92 -4.27
N ARG A 159 -2.41 -7.05 -5.58
CA ARG A 159 -1.34 -7.88 -6.15
C ARG A 159 0.01 -7.13 -6.21
N ALA A 160 0.82 -7.26 -5.15
CA ALA A 160 2.09 -6.56 -4.98
C ALA A 160 3.27 -7.41 -5.47
N VAL A 161 3.52 -7.38 -6.79
CA VAL A 161 4.58 -8.19 -7.42
C VAL A 161 5.85 -7.36 -7.59
N PRO A 162 7.01 -7.78 -7.04
CA PRO A 162 8.28 -7.08 -7.27
C PRO A 162 8.60 -6.89 -8.75
N GLY A 163 9.10 -5.70 -9.10
CA GLY A 163 9.39 -5.29 -10.47
C GLY A 163 8.18 -4.79 -11.26
N ARG A 164 6.96 -4.93 -10.74
CA ARG A 164 5.75 -4.41 -11.41
C ARG A 164 5.83 -2.88 -11.50
N PRO A 165 5.66 -2.28 -12.69
CA PRO A 165 5.56 -0.84 -12.85
C PRO A 165 4.34 -0.29 -12.11
N VAL A 166 4.50 0.89 -11.54
CA VAL A 166 3.44 1.64 -10.87
C VAL A 166 3.44 3.03 -11.46
N LEU A 167 2.26 3.48 -11.90
CA LEU A 167 2.08 4.78 -12.52
C LEU A 167 1.11 5.55 -11.65
N PHE A 168 1.49 6.73 -11.18
CA PHE A 168 0.60 7.53 -10.38
C PHE A 168 0.74 9.03 -10.64
N VAL A 169 -0.30 9.74 -10.25
CA VAL A 169 -0.37 11.20 -10.31
C VAL A 169 -0.81 11.69 -8.96
N ASP A 170 0.03 12.50 -8.33
CA ASP A 170 -0.31 13.15 -7.07
C ASP A 170 -0.70 14.59 -7.27
N GLY A 171 -1.50 15.09 -6.35
CA GLY A 171 -2.00 16.43 -6.41
C GLY A 171 -2.77 16.87 -5.19
N ASN A 172 -3.17 18.13 -5.24
CA ASN A 172 -4.05 18.70 -4.24
C ASN A 172 -5.51 18.52 -4.66
N LEU A 173 -6.29 17.78 -3.87
CA LEU A 173 -7.73 17.64 -4.02
C LEU A 173 -8.44 18.37 -2.87
N GLY A 174 -8.87 19.61 -3.12
CA GLY A 174 -9.61 20.39 -2.13
C GLY A 174 -8.84 20.60 -0.81
N GLY A 175 -7.53 20.87 -0.89
CA GLY A 175 -6.67 21.09 0.28
C GLY A 175 -6.03 19.83 0.85
N ARG A 176 -6.35 18.65 0.32
CA ARG A 176 -5.79 17.36 0.76
C ARG A 176 -4.81 16.80 -0.26
N VAL A 177 -3.88 15.97 0.20
CA VAL A 177 -3.03 15.17 -0.70
C VAL A 177 -3.90 14.07 -1.29
N ALA A 178 -3.84 13.88 -2.60
CA ALA A 178 -4.52 12.78 -3.27
C ALA A 178 -3.61 12.17 -4.33
N SER A 179 -3.70 10.85 -4.45
CA SER A 179 -3.00 10.08 -5.48
C SER A 179 -4.02 9.38 -6.38
N ILE A 180 -3.75 9.40 -7.68
CA ILE A 180 -4.45 8.59 -8.66
C ILE A 180 -3.45 7.56 -9.18
N GLU A 181 -3.63 6.31 -8.77
CA GLU A 181 -2.80 5.19 -9.23
C GLU A 181 -3.47 4.48 -10.42
N TYR A 182 -2.70 4.24 -11.48
CA TYR A 182 -3.15 3.58 -12.70
C TYR A 182 -2.69 2.11 -12.65
N GLY A 183 -3.54 1.26 -12.07
CA GLY A 183 -3.35 -0.19 -12.07
C GLY A 183 -3.80 -0.85 -13.38
N GLU A 184 -3.49 -2.14 -13.54
CA GLU A 184 -3.91 -2.92 -14.74
C GLU A 184 -5.44 -3.14 -14.78
N ASP A 185 -6.06 -3.37 -13.61
CA ASP A 185 -7.47 -3.73 -13.51
C ASP A 185 -8.37 -2.54 -13.08
N GLU A 186 -7.82 -1.60 -12.31
CA GLU A 186 -8.54 -0.44 -11.80
C GLU A 186 -7.63 0.80 -11.71
N ILE A 187 -8.26 1.98 -11.83
CA ILE A 187 -7.65 3.25 -11.46
C ILE A 187 -8.15 3.58 -10.06
N GLU A 188 -7.22 3.73 -9.12
CA GLU A 188 -7.55 3.99 -7.72
C GLU A 188 -7.37 5.47 -7.39
N LEU A 189 -8.25 5.98 -6.52
CA LEU A 189 -8.08 7.28 -5.89
C LEU A 189 -7.83 7.06 -4.39
N THR A 190 -6.70 7.53 -3.90
CA THR A 190 -6.46 7.67 -2.47
C THR A 190 -6.45 9.15 -2.11
N VAL A 191 -7.00 9.49 -0.94
CA VAL A 191 -6.97 10.86 -0.43
C VAL A 191 -6.51 10.80 1.01
N GLY A 192 -5.44 11.53 1.27
CA GLY A 192 -4.76 11.53 2.54
C GLY A 192 -4.59 12.90 3.15
N GLU A 193 -3.84 12.91 4.23
CA GLU A 193 -3.41 14.08 4.96
C GLU A 193 -2.06 13.79 5.61
N PRO A 194 -1.19 14.80 5.75
CA PRO A 194 0.03 14.64 6.51
C PRO A 194 -0.32 14.35 7.99
N ILE A 195 0.44 13.46 8.60
CA ILE A 195 0.36 13.22 10.05
C ILE A 195 1.72 13.43 10.70
N GLY A 196 1.70 14.01 11.90
CA GLY A 196 2.89 14.11 12.72
C GLY A 196 3.31 12.75 13.27
N ARG A 197 4.62 12.54 13.44
CA ARG A 197 5.19 11.32 14.04
C ARG A 197 4.53 10.93 15.38
N SER A 198 4.09 11.90 16.18
CA SER A 198 3.43 11.68 17.48
C SER A 198 1.96 11.28 17.37
N GLU A 199 1.33 11.41 16.21
CA GLU A 199 -0.09 11.06 16.02
C GLU A 199 -0.31 9.54 15.93
N ILE A 200 0.76 8.79 15.60
CA ILE A 200 0.79 7.33 15.61
C ILE A 200 1.73 6.83 16.70
N THR A 201 1.18 6.05 17.62
CA THR A 201 1.97 5.29 18.62
C THR A 201 2.08 3.85 18.15
N VAL A 202 3.27 3.27 18.24
CA VAL A 202 3.56 1.88 17.86
C VAL A 202 3.94 1.15 19.14
N GLU A 203 3.23 0.08 19.48
CA GLU A 203 3.51 -0.73 20.65
C GLU A 203 4.73 -1.63 20.41
N GLY A 204 5.67 -1.65 21.36
CA GLY A 204 6.86 -2.49 21.27
C GLY A 204 7.94 -2.00 20.30
N ALA A 205 7.83 -0.75 19.84
CA ALA A 205 8.91 -0.04 19.13
C ALA A 205 9.96 0.52 20.11
#